data_AF-A0A381T5D8-F1
#
_entry.id   AF-A0A381T5D8-F1
#
_cell.length_a   1.000
_cell.length_b   1.000
_cell.length_c   1.000
_cell.angle_alpha   90.00
_cell.angle_beta   90.00
_cell.angle_gamma   90.00
#
_symmetry.space_group_name_H-M   'P 1'
#
loop_
_entity.id
_entity.type
_entity.pdbx_description
1 polymer ?
#
loop_
_entity_poly.entity_id
_entity_poly.type
_entity_poly.pdbx_seq_one_letter_code
_entity_poly.pdbx_strand_id
1 'polypeptide(L)'
;MKNLSLYQQIILLTLTFFVLAIIVAIFHEEGILTVHEFENELIEFEVSNETLKQKNQKLRFEVEALKSDPLSIEILAREKLNMVRPGETVYQLVPLEKNHFLPVEN
;
A
#
# COMPACT_ATOMS: atom_id res chain seq x y z
N MET A 1 39.27 12.00 54.20
CA MET A 1 39.14 12.22 52.74
C MET A 1 40.18 11.33 52.07
N LYS A 2 39.78 10.20 51.48
CA LYS A 2 40.72 9.27 50.84
C LYS A 2 41.24 9.92 49.55
N ASN A 3 42.48 10.39 49.59
CA ASN A 3 43.24 10.82 48.43
C ASN A 3 43.63 9.57 47.63
N LEU A 4 42.81 9.26 46.62
CA LEU A 4 43.09 8.22 45.65
C LEU A 4 44.44 8.51 44.97
N SER A 5 45.26 7.48 44.80
CA SER A 5 46.53 7.59 44.08
C SER A 5 46.27 8.02 42.62
N LEU A 6 47.16 8.84 42.05
CA LEU A 6 47.06 9.31 40.65
C LEU A 6 46.83 8.16 39.66
N TYR A 7 47.42 6.99 39.91
CA TYR A 7 47.20 5.79 39.10
C TYR A 7 45.77 5.27 39.17
N GLN A 8 45.14 5.30 40.34
CA GLN A 8 43.75 4.87 40.53
C GLN A 8 42.79 5.82 39.80
N GLN A 9 43.08 7.13 39.81
CA GLN A 9 42.29 8.11 39.06
C GLN A 9 42.42 7.91 37.54
N ILE A 10 43.63 7.64 37.04
CA ILE A 10 43.86 7.37 35.62
C ILE A 10 43.13 6.09 35.18
N ILE A 11 43.22 5.01 35.97
CA ILE A 11 42.52 3.74 35.69
C ILE A 11 41.00 3.94 35.67
N LEU A 12 40.45 4.72 36.61
CA LEU A 12 39.02 5.01 36.62
C LEU A 12 38.59 5.85 35.42
N LEU A 13 39.40 6.85 35.02
CA LEU A 13 39.12 7.67 33.84
C LEU A 13 39.13 6.84 32.55
N THR A 14 40.13 5.98 32.37
CA THR A 14 40.22 5.12 31.19
C THR A 14 39.08 4.12 31.14
N LEU A 15 38.72 3.52 32.27
CA LEU A 15 37.58 2.60 32.37
C LEU A 15 36.27 3.32 32.03
N THR A 16 36.06 4.52 32.58
CA THR A 16 34.85 5.31 32.34
C THR A 16 34.76 5.73 30.87
N PHE A 17 35.88 6.11 30.25
CA PHE A 17 35.95 6.43 28.83
C PHE A 17 35.58 5.23 27.95
N PHE A 18 36.09 4.03 28.26
CA PHE A 18 35.76 2.82 27.52
C PHE A 18 34.28 2.44 27.64
N VAL A 19 33.71 2.55 28.85
CA VAL A 19 32.28 2.32 29.06
C VAL A 19 31.44 3.31 28.27
N LEU A 20 31.80 4.60 28.28
CA LEU A 20 31.12 5.62 27.50
C LEU A 20 31.23 5.36 25.99
N ALA A 21 32.41 4.94 25.51
CA ALA A 21 32.63 4.60 24.11
C ALA A 21 31.76 3.41 23.66
N ILE A 22 31.60 2.39 24.51
CA ILE A 22 30.72 1.24 24.24
C ILE A 22 29.25 1.68 24.20
N ILE A 23 28.81 2.52 25.15
CA ILE A 23 27.45 3.06 25.15
C ILE A 23 27.21 3.88 23.88
N VAL A 24 28.13 4.79 23.53
CA VAL A 24 28.01 5.57 22.28
C VAL A 24 28.00 4.65 21.07
N ALA A 25 28.83 3.61 21.00
CA ALA A 25 28.83 2.67 19.88
C ALA A 25 27.51 1.86 19.75
N ILE A 26 26.84 1.56 20.86
CA ILE A 26 25.55 0.86 20.87
C ILE A 26 24.38 1.81 20.53
N PHE A 27 24.44 3.06 21.01
CA PHE A 27 23.36 4.05 20.89
C PHE A 27 23.58 5.09 19.77
N HIS A 28 24.65 4.99 18.98
CA HIS A 28 24.84 5.85 17.80
C HIS A 28 23.74 5.55 16.76
N GLU A 29 23.29 6.57 16.04
CA GLU A 29 22.14 6.53 15.12
C GLU A 29 22.27 5.47 13.99
N GLU A 30 23.47 4.92 13.79
CA GLU A 30 23.79 3.83 12.85
C GLU A 30 24.29 2.54 13.55
N GLY A 31 23.84 2.28 14.79
CA GLY A 31 24.19 1.06 15.52
C GLY A 31 23.71 -0.21 14.81
N ILE A 32 24.41 -1.33 15.01
CA ILE A 32 24.24 -2.66 14.36
C ILE A 32 22.79 -3.22 14.39
N LEU A 33 21.91 -2.66 15.22
CA LEU A 33 20.49 -3.03 15.27
C LEU A 33 19.67 -2.55 14.05
N THR A 34 20.07 -1.47 13.38
CA THR A 34 19.24 -0.89 12.30
C THR A 34 19.42 -1.58 10.95
N VAL A 35 20.51 -2.32 10.74
CA VAL A 35 20.78 -3.00 9.46
C VAL A 35 19.70 -4.04 9.12
N HIS A 36 19.19 -4.77 10.12
CA HIS A 36 18.14 -5.76 9.90
C HIS A 36 16.75 -5.15 9.67
N GLU A 37 16.48 -3.98 10.25
CA GLU A 37 15.23 -3.26 9.99
C GLU A 37 15.22 -2.72 8.57
N PHE A 38 16.35 -2.16 8.11
CA PHE A 38 16.49 -1.68 6.73
C PHE A 38 16.41 -2.79 5.68
N GLU A 39 16.95 -3.99 5.93
CA GLU A 39 16.80 -5.12 5.01
C GLU A 39 15.34 -5.55 4.85
N ASN A 40 14.58 -5.62 5.95
CA ASN A 40 13.16 -5.96 5.89
C ASN A 40 12.35 -4.88 5.18
N GLU A 41 12.66 -3.59 5.42
CA GLU A 41 12.00 -2.47 4.76
C GLU A 41 12.29 -2.46 3.25
N LEU A 42 13.52 -2.78 2.85
CA LEU A 42 13.91 -2.98 1.44
C LEU A 42 13.11 -4.10 0.77
N ILE A 43 12.97 -5.24 1.43
CA ILE A 43 12.19 -6.37 0.91
C ILE A 43 10.71 -5.98 0.78
N GLU A 44 10.14 -5.29 1.77
CA GLU A 44 8.76 -4.83 1.73
C GLU A 44 8.53 -3.84 0.58
N PHE A 45 9.44 -2.89 0.39
CA PHE A 45 9.38 -1.96 -0.73
C PHE A 45 9.51 -2.65 -2.08
N GLU A 46 10.37 -3.65 -2.22
CA GLU A 46 10.55 -4.39 -3.46
C GLU A 46 9.30 -5.19 -3.83
N VAL A 47 8.71 -5.91 -2.86
CA VAL A 47 7.43 -6.62 -3.06
C VAL A 47 6.32 -5.64 -3.43
N SER A 48 6.21 -4.53 -2.71
CA SER A 48 5.21 -3.49 -3.00
C SER A 48 5.36 -2.97 -4.43
N ASN A 49 6.58 -2.64 -4.85
CA ASN A 49 6.87 -2.14 -6.20
C ASN A 49 6.48 -3.16 -7.28
N GLU A 50 6.84 -4.43 -7.11
CA GLU A 50 6.46 -5.47 -8.07
C GLU A 50 4.93 -5.66 -8.15
N THR A 51 4.21 -5.62 -7.02
CA THR A 51 2.73 -5.68 -7.06
C THR A 51 2.12 -4.47 -7.77
N LEU A 52 2.66 -3.27 -7.55
CA LEU A 52 2.24 -2.02 -8.20
C LEU A 52 2.51 -2.05 -9.71
N LYS A 53 3.65 -2.61 -10.12
CA LYS A 53 4.02 -2.79 -11.52
C LYS A 53 3.08 -3.75 -12.24
N GLN A 54 2.75 -4.88 -11.62
CA GLN A 54 1.77 -5.84 -12.16
C GLN A 54 0.37 -5.21 -12.29
N LYS A 55 -0.10 -4.47 -11.27
CA LYS A 55 -1.36 -3.72 -11.33
C LYS A 55 -1.35 -2.70 -12.47
N ASN A 56 -0.28 -1.93 -12.60
CA ASN A 56 -0.11 -0.97 -13.69
C ASN A 56 -0.18 -1.66 -15.05
N GLN A 57 0.52 -2.78 -15.23
CA GLN A 57 0.50 -3.51 -16.48
C GLN A 57 -0.92 -3.98 -16.82
N LYS A 58 -1.65 -4.54 -15.86
CA LYS A 58 -3.04 -4.97 -16.05
C LYS A 58 -3.96 -3.79 -16.45
N LEU A 59 -3.86 -2.66 -15.74
CA LEU A 59 -4.63 -1.46 -16.05
C LEU A 59 -4.30 -0.91 -17.43
N ARG A 60 -3.03 -0.94 -17.84
CA ARG A 60 -2.62 -0.52 -19.18
C ARG A 60 -3.24 -1.41 -20.26
N PHE A 61 -3.24 -2.72 -20.07
CA PHE A 61 -3.93 -3.64 -20.98
C PHE A 61 -5.43 -3.37 -21.05
N GLU A 62 -6.09 -3.12 -19.91
CA GLU A 62 -7.51 -2.79 -19.88
C GLU A 62 -7.79 -1.49 -20.63
N VAL A 63 -6.99 -0.45 -20.42
CA VAL A 63 -7.10 0.82 -21.17
C VAL A 63 -6.87 0.62 -22.66
N GLU A 64 -5.89 -0.20 -23.05
CA GLU A 64 -5.60 -0.47 -24.46
C GLU A 64 -6.73 -1.27 -25.14
N ALA A 65 -7.26 -2.29 -24.47
CA ALA A 65 -8.42 -3.06 -24.94
C ALA A 65 -9.69 -2.20 -25.04
N LEU A 66 -9.88 -1.26 -24.11
CA LEU A 66 -10.98 -0.29 -24.18
C LEU A 66 -10.78 0.71 -25.32
N LYS A 67 -9.54 1.09 -25.65
CA LYS A 67 -9.26 2.05 -26.73
C LYS A 67 -9.28 1.43 -28.13
N SER A 68 -8.99 0.13 -28.25
CA SER A 68 -8.84 -0.53 -29.55
C SER A 68 -10.18 -0.85 -30.22
N ASP A 69 -11.26 -1.02 -29.46
CA ASP A 69 -12.58 -1.34 -30.00
C ASP A 69 -13.68 -0.45 -29.40
N PRO A 70 -14.40 0.36 -30.20
CA PRO A 70 -15.55 1.14 -29.77
C PRO A 70 -16.65 0.32 -29.08
N LEU A 71 -16.80 -0.96 -29.41
CA LEU A 71 -17.78 -1.84 -28.76
C LEU A 71 -17.42 -2.12 -27.29
N SER A 72 -16.13 -2.24 -26.96
CA SER A 72 -15.65 -2.41 -25.58
C SER A 72 -16.00 -1.20 -24.71
N ILE A 73 -15.94 0.01 -25.28
CA ILE A 73 -16.35 1.25 -24.60
C ILE A 73 -17.87 1.25 -24.37
N GLU A 74 -18.66 0.84 -25.38
CA GLU A 74 -20.11 0.79 -25.27
C GLU A 74 -20.58 -0.17 -24.17
N ILE A 75 -19.98 -1.36 -24.08
CA ILE A 75 -20.27 -2.36 -23.04
C ILE A 75 -19.93 -1.79 -21.66
N LEU A 76 -18.73 -1.22 -21.48
CA LEU A 76 -18.33 -0.62 -20.19
C LEU A 76 -19.28 0.51 -19.78
N ALA A 77 -19.65 1.38 -20.72
CA ALA A 77 -20.54 2.50 -20.48
C ALA A 77 -21.94 2.03 -20.04
N ARG A 78 -22.47 0.96 -20.65
CA ARG A 78 -23.80 0.41 -20.30
C ARG A 78 -23.77 -0.39 -19.00
N GLU A 79 -22.81 -1.29 -18.83
CA GLU A 79 -22.78 -2.22 -17.70
C GLU A 79 -22.27 -1.60 -16.41
N LYS A 80 -21.19 -0.80 -16.47
CA LYS A 80 -20.57 -0.24 -15.26
C LYS A 80 -21.02 1.17 -14.95
N LEU A 81 -21.33 1.96 -15.97
CA LEU A 81 -21.68 3.37 -15.80
C LEU A 81 -23.18 3.64 -16.01
N ASN A 82 -23.98 2.65 -16.41
CA ASN A 82 -25.41 2.79 -16.71
C ASN A 82 -25.72 3.94 -17.69
N MET A 83 -24.80 4.21 -18.62
CA MET A 83 -24.93 5.26 -19.62
C MET A 83 -25.74 4.76 -20.82
N VAL A 84 -26.60 5.64 -21.36
CA VAL A 84 -27.47 5.36 -22.51
C VAL A 84 -27.33 6.48 -23.53
N ARG A 85 -27.50 6.18 -24.82
CA ARG A 85 -27.47 7.22 -25.86
C ARG A 85 -28.80 7.98 -25.91
N PRO A 86 -28.78 9.28 -26.27
CA PRO A 86 -30.02 10.04 -26.48
C PRO A 86 -30.94 9.33 -27.49
N GLY A 87 -32.18 9.07 -27.08
CA GLY A 87 -33.18 8.36 -27.90
C GLY A 87 -33.30 6.85 -27.64
N GLU A 88 -32.46 6.26 -26.79
CA GLU A 88 -32.62 4.86 -26.34
C GLU A 88 -33.67 4.75 -25.21
N THR A 89 -34.44 3.65 -25.19
CA THR A 89 -35.42 3.36 -24.13
C THR A 89 -34.87 2.31 -23.17
N VAL A 90 -34.87 2.61 -21.87
CA VAL A 90 -34.36 1.72 -20.81
C VAL A 90 -35.47 0.80 -20.32
N TYR A 91 -35.24 -0.51 -20.38
CA TYR A 91 -36.13 -1.51 -19.78
C TYR A 91 -35.53 -2.00 -18.47
N GLN A 92 -36.21 -1.73 -17.36
CA GLN A 92 -35.86 -2.32 -16.07
C GLN A 92 -36.73 -3.57 -15.85
N LEU A 93 -36.08 -4.72 -15.76
CA LEU A 93 -36.77 -5.97 -15.40
C LEU A 93 -37.13 -5.91 -13.92
N VAL A 94 -38.37 -5.55 -13.62
CA VAL A 94 -38.93 -5.69 -12.27
C VAL A 94 -39.38 -7.15 -12.09
N PRO A 95 -39.01 -7.82 -11.00
CA PRO A 95 -39.59 -9.11 -10.67
C PRO A 95 -41.11 -8.95 -10.58
N LEU A 96 -41.85 -9.80 -11.29
CA LEU A 96 -43.30 -9.85 -11.19
C LEU A 96 -43.67 -10.22 -9.75
N GLU A 97 -44.04 -9.22 -8.95
CA GLU A 97 -44.76 -9.50 -7.71
C GLU A 97 -46.09 -10.15 -8.11
N LYS A 98 -46.31 -11.37 -7.64
CA LYS A 98 -47.41 -12.28 -8.02
C LYS A 98 -48.82 -11.72 -7.77
N ASN A 99 -48.96 -10.48 -7.30
CA ASN A 99 -50.21 -9.89 -6.81
C ASN A 99 -50.75 -8.72 -7.64
N HIS A 100 -50.07 -8.24 -8.69
CA HIS A 100 -50.66 -7.21 -9.55
C HIS A 100 -51.49 -7.84 -10.67
N PHE A 101 -52.67 -8.34 -10.31
CA PHE A 101 -53.76 -8.51 -11.27
C PHE A 101 -54.12 -7.11 -11.78
N LEU A 102 -53.96 -6.86 -13.07
CA LEU A 102 -54.61 -5.71 -13.72
C LEU A 102 -56.09 -6.09 -13.88
N PRO A 103 -57.05 -5.27 -13.42
CA PRO A 103 -58.43 -5.48 -13.83
C PRO A 103 -58.49 -5.21 -15.33
N VAL A 104 -59.01 -6.19 -16.06
CA VAL A 104 -59.46 -6.00 -17.44
C VAL A 104 -60.60 -4.98 -17.36
N GLU A 105 -60.36 -3.75 -17.77
CA GLU A 105 -61.43 -2.82 -18.11
C GLU A 105 -61.82 -3.06 -19.59
N ASN A 106 -63.13 -3.14 -19.79
CA ASN A 106 -63.84 -3.55 -21.01
C ASN A 106 -63.56 -2.69 -22.24
#